data_AF-A0A7W8FB65-F1
#
_entry.id   AF-A0A7W8FB65-F1
#
_cell.length_a   1.000
_cell.length_b   1.000
_cell.length_c   1.000
_cell.angle_alpha   90.00
_cell.angle_beta   90.00
_cell.angle_gamma   90.00
#
_symmetry.space_group_name_H-M   'P 1'
#
loop_
_entity.id
_entity.type
_entity.pdbx_description
1 polymer ?
#
loop_
_entity_poly.entity_id
_entity_poly.type
_entity_poly.pdbx_seq_one_letter_code
_entity_poly.pdbx_strand_id
1 'polypeptide(L)'
;MARLLPLLDDPAPGVVRETATALLPSAGVLPDGPLMARLGVEWPRQVRVAAFRLLDARGGIVGLRAAVALLDDPDDKLRARAGQSVQRWHPAPGAEHGDPEVGELLDRARHLFSEYVLKRRKWEAGLSA
;
A
#
# COMPACT_ATOMS: atom_id res chain seq x y z
N MET A 1 18.55 -9.74 -1.46
CA MET A 1 17.44 -9.29 -0.59
C MET A 1 16.68 -10.41 0.14
N ALA A 2 16.51 -11.62 -0.41
CA ALA A 2 15.69 -12.68 0.20
C ALA A 2 16.01 -12.99 1.68
N ARG A 3 17.26 -12.81 2.13
CA ARG A 3 17.68 -13.05 3.52
C ARG A 3 17.13 -12.04 4.53
N LEU A 4 16.73 -10.84 4.09
CA LEU A 4 16.24 -9.79 5.00
C LEU A 4 14.72 -9.86 5.21
N LEU A 5 13.96 -10.45 4.28
CA LEU A 5 12.50 -10.53 4.41
C LEU A 5 12.03 -11.22 5.70
N PRO A 6 12.64 -12.34 6.16
CA PRO A 6 12.24 -12.96 7.42
C PRO A 6 12.45 -12.06 8.65
N LEU A 7 13.37 -11.09 8.59
CA LEU A 7 13.63 -10.15 9.69
C LEU A 7 12.51 -9.10 9.86
N LEU A 8 11.56 -9.04 8.92
CA LEU A 8 10.33 -8.25 9.10
C LEU A 8 9.40 -8.87 10.15
N ASP A 9 9.60 -10.15 10.49
CA ASP A 9 8.79 -10.87 11.48
C ASP A 9 9.51 -10.97 12.83
N ASP A 10 10.66 -10.31 12.98
CA ASP A 10 11.44 -10.32 14.22
C ASP A 10 10.62 -9.73 15.39
N PRO A 11 10.66 -10.35 16.59
CA PRO A 11 9.92 -9.84 17.73
C PRO A 11 10.39 -8.45 18.18
N ALA A 12 11.65 -8.08 17.91
CA ALA A 12 12.20 -6.78 18.28
C ALA A 12 11.78 -5.69 17.26
N PRO A 13 11.00 -4.67 17.68
CA PRO A 13 10.56 -3.61 16.77
C PRO A 13 11.70 -2.85 16.10
N GLY A 14 12.85 -2.76 16.76
CA GLY A 14 14.06 -2.16 16.20
C GLY A 14 14.55 -2.90 14.96
N VAL A 15 14.61 -4.24 15.01
CA VAL A 15 15.05 -5.08 13.88
C VAL A 15 14.10 -4.92 12.70
N VAL A 16 12.79 -4.98 12.93
CA VAL A 16 11.78 -4.78 11.88
C VAL A 16 11.94 -3.42 11.21
N ARG A 17 12.15 -2.36 12.00
CA ARG A 17 12.33 -0.98 11.48
C ARG A 17 13.60 -0.83 10.66
N GLU A 18 14.73 -1.33 11.14
CA GLU A 18 16.00 -1.29 10.41
C GLU A 18 15.93 -2.12 9.13
N THR A 19 15.31 -3.30 9.21
CA THR A 19 15.09 -4.18 8.05
C THR A 19 14.25 -3.49 6.98
N ALA A 20 13.10 -2.90 7.34
CA ALA A 20 12.29 -2.15 6.38
C ALA A 20 13.09 -0.97 5.79
N THR A 21 13.89 -0.28 6.60
CA THR A 21 14.70 0.84 6.13
C THR A 21 15.78 0.39 5.14
N ALA A 22 16.44 -0.73 5.39
CA ALA A 22 17.43 -1.32 4.50
C ALA A 22 16.81 -1.86 3.19
N LEU A 23 15.54 -2.28 3.22
CA LEU A 23 14.83 -2.82 2.06
C LEU A 23 14.21 -1.76 1.15
N LEU A 24 13.99 -0.53 1.65
CA LEU A 24 13.32 0.55 0.90
C LEU A 24 13.94 0.85 -0.48
N PRO A 25 15.27 0.95 -0.64
CA PRO A 25 15.86 1.22 -1.95
C PRO A 25 15.55 0.13 -3.00
N SER A 26 15.13 -1.06 -2.55
CA SER A 26 14.78 -2.21 -3.38
C SER A 26 13.27 -2.50 -3.43
N ALA A 27 12.41 -1.60 -2.94
CA ALA A 27 10.97 -1.85 -2.80
C ALA A 27 10.31 -2.35 -4.10
N GLY A 28 10.73 -1.83 -5.26
CA GLY A 28 10.17 -2.19 -6.57
C GLY A 28 10.39 -3.64 -7.02
N VAL A 29 11.33 -4.37 -6.38
CA VAL A 29 11.63 -5.78 -6.73
C VAL A 29 11.30 -6.77 -5.60
N LEU A 30 10.66 -6.30 -4.52
CA LEU A 30 10.25 -7.17 -3.42
C LEU A 30 9.01 -7.98 -3.80
N PRO A 31 8.85 -9.21 -3.27
CA PRO A 31 7.68 -10.03 -3.56
C PRO A 31 6.44 -9.46 -2.87
N ASP A 32 5.38 -9.20 -3.64
CA ASP A 32 4.18 -8.54 -3.14
C ASP A 32 3.35 -9.42 -2.21
N GLY A 33 3.11 -10.67 -2.59
CA GLY A 33 2.26 -11.60 -1.83
C GLY A 33 2.68 -11.74 -0.35
N PRO A 34 3.96 -12.07 -0.06
CA PRO A 34 4.45 -12.14 1.31
C PRO A 34 4.33 -10.81 2.09
N LEU A 35 4.55 -9.66 1.43
CA LEU A 35 4.38 -8.36 2.08
C LEU A 35 2.90 -8.04 2.33
N MET A 36 2.02 -8.39 1.41
CA MET A 36 0.57 -8.17 1.56
C MET A 36 -0.02 -9.00 2.69
N ALA A 37 0.44 -10.26 2.85
CA ALA A 37 0.03 -11.12 3.96
C ALA A 37 0.37 -10.50 5.33
N ARG A 38 1.44 -9.70 5.42
CA ARG A 38 1.87 -9.02 6.65
C ARG A 38 1.02 -7.80 7.01
N LEU A 39 0.02 -7.44 6.20
CA LEU A 39 -0.94 -6.38 6.53
C LEU A 39 -2.11 -6.89 7.38
N GLY A 40 -2.27 -8.21 7.54
CA GLY A 40 -3.34 -8.80 8.34
C GLY A 40 -3.23 -8.43 9.82
N VAL A 41 -4.38 -8.28 10.48
CA VAL A 41 -4.49 -7.84 11.89
C VAL A 41 -3.87 -8.83 12.88
N GLU A 42 -3.64 -10.08 12.47
CA GLU A 42 -2.91 -11.09 13.21
C GLU A 42 -1.42 -10.74 13.40
N TRP A 43 -0.86 -9.90 12.54
CA TRP A 43 0.53 -9.48 12.64
C TRP A 43 0.70 -8.32 13.64
N PRO A 44 1.80 -8.30 14.41
CA PRO A 44 2.12 -7.17 15.27
C PRO A 44 2.18 -5.86 14.49
N ARG A 45 1.76 -4.76 15.12
CA ARG A 45 1.68 -3.42 14.52
C ARG A 45 2.94 -3.03 13.73
N GLN A 46 4.13 -3.27 14.29
CA GLN A 46 5.40 -2.92 13.65
C GLN A 46 5.62 -3.64 12.32
N VAL A 47 5.16 -4.89 12.21
CA VAL A 47 5.25 -5.71 11.00
C VAL A 47 4.34 -5.13 9.92
N ARG A 48 3.08 -4.82 10.27
CA ARG A 48 2.13 -4.17 9.35
C ARG A 48 2.63 -2.83 8.84
N VAL A 49 3.16 -1.99 9.74
CA VAL A 49 3.76 -0.69 9.39
C VAL A 49 4.94 -0.87 8.42
N ALA A 50 5.82 -1.83 8.67
CA ALA A 50 6.98 -2.09 7.84
C ALA A 50 6.59 -2.61 6.45
N ALA A 51 5.69 -3.59 6.39
CA ALA A 51 5.17 -4.13 5.15
C ALA A 51 4.46 -3.06 4.31
N PHE A 52 3.59 -2.27 4.95
CA PHE A 52 2.91 -1.16 4.29
C PHE A 52 3.90 -0.14 3.72
N ARG A 53 4.92 0.24 4.50
CA ARG A 53 5.95 1.20 4.05
C ARG A 53 6.68 0.72 2.80
N LEU A 54 6.95 -0.58 2.66
CA LEU A 54 7.60 -1.15 1.48
C LEU A 54 6.66 -1.20 0.27
N LEU A 55 5.40 -1.59 0.46
CA LEU A 55 4.39 -1.65 -0.60
C LEU A 55 4.02 -0.23 -1.11
N ASP A 56 3.87 0.72 -0.20
CA ASP A 56 3.60 2.13 -0.50
C ASP A 56 4.76 2.76 -1.29
N ALA A 57 6.01 2.46 -0.91
CA ALA A 57 7.21 2.92 -1.64
C ALA A 57 7.33 2.32 -3.05
N ARG A 58 6.81 1.10 -3.28
CA ARG A 58 6.70 0.52 -4.62
C ARG A 58 5.67 1.26 -5.47
N GLY A 59 4.59 1.76 -4.86
CA GLY A 59 3.54 2.51 -5.55
C GLY A 59 2.75 1.66 -6.55
N GLY A 60 2.19 2.32 -7.57
CA GLY A 60 1.35 1.67 -8.58
C GLY A 60 0.11 1.01 -7.97
N ILE A 61 -0.42 -0.02 -8.65
CA ILE A 61 -1.58 -0.77 -8.16
C ILE A 61 -1.28 -1.53 -6.86
N VAL A 62 -0.04 -1.99 -6.67
CA VAL A 62 0.38 -2.70 -5.46
C VAL A 62 0.31 -1.80 -4.23
N GLY A 63 0.85 -0.58 -4.33
CA GLY A 63 0.75 0.41 -3.27
C GLY A 63 -0.70 0.81 -2.98
N LEU A 64 -1.53 0.97 -4.01
CA LEU A 64 -2.96 1.25 -3.83
C LEU A 64 -3.68 0.10 -3.11
N ARG A 65 -3.44 -1.15 -3.52
CA ARG A 65 -4.01 -2.34 -2.88
C ARG A 65 -3.64 -2.41 -1.40
N ALA A 66 -2.37 -2.16 -1.08
CA ALA A 66 -1.87 -2.13 0.29
C ALA A 66 -2.54 -1.03 1.12
N ALA A 67 -2.70 0.17 0.56
CA ALA A 67 -3.34 1.29 1.24
C ALA A 67 -4.84 1.02 1.48
N VAL A 68 -5.55 0.47 0.48
CA VAL A 68 -6.97 0.10 0.63
C VAL A 68 -7.17 -1.01 1.67
N ALA A 69 -6.26 -1.98 1.75
CA ALA A 69 -6.32 -3.07 2.72
C ALA A 69 -6.23 -2.59 4.19
N LEU A 70 -5.63 -1.42 4.44
CA LEU A 70 -5.43 -0.87 5.78
C LEU A 70 -6.45 0.23 6.15
N LEU A 71 -7.46 0.48 5.31
CA LEU A 71 -8.51 1.46 5.61
C LEU A 71 -9.37 1.07 6.82
N ASP A 72 -9.32 -0.20 7.24
CA ASP A 72 -10.00 -0.71 8.43
C ASP A 72 -9.01 -1.20 9.50
N ASP A 73 -7.72 -0.82 9.41
CA ASP A 73 -6.71 -1.26 10.39
C ASP A 73 -7.07 -0.75 11.81
N PRO A 74 -6.91 -1.59 12.86
CA PRO A 74 -7.20 -1.19 14.24
C PRO A 74 -6.28 -0.09 14.78
N ASP A 75 -5.10 0.13 14.19
CA ASP A 75 -4.23 1.26 14.52
C ASP A 75 -4.65 2.52 13.76
N ASP A 76 -5.23 3.49 14.48
CA ASP A 76 -5.72 4.75 13.91
C ASP A 76 -4.68 5.51 13.08
N LYS A 77 -3.41 5.47 13.52
CA LYS A 77 -2.32 6.16 12.80
C LYS A 77 -1.99 5.46 11.48
N LEU A 78 -1.99 4.13 11.47
CA LEU A 78 -1.77 3.34 10.25
C LEU A 78 -2.93 3.53 9.28
N ARG A 79 -4.18 3.47 9.77
CA ARG A 79 -5.38 3.74 8.98
C ARG A 79 -5.37 5.13 8.35
N ALA A 80 -5.04 6.16 9.13
CA ALA A 80 -4.93 7.53 8.64
C ALA A 80 -3.83 7.68 7.57
N ARG A 81 -2.68 7.03 7.77
CA ARG A 81 -1.59 7.04 6.78
C ARG A 81 -2.00 6.34 5.48
N ALA A 82 -2.69 5.21 5.58
CA ALA A 82 -3.20 4.48 4.44
C ALA A 82 -4.21 5.32 3.64
N GLY A 83 -5.14 6.00 4.33
CA GLY A 83 -6.06 6.94 3.69
C GLY A 83 -5.36 8.08 2.96
N GLN A 84 -4.31 8.65 3.55
CA GLN A 84 -3.49 9.66 2.87
C GLN A 84 -2.76 9.11 1.63
N SER A 85 -2.24 7.88 1.69
CA SER A 85 -1.63 7.22 0.53
C SER A 85 -2.65 7.02 -0.59
N VAL A 86 -3.89 6.57 -0.29
CA VAL A 86 -4.97 6.45 -1.28
C VAL A 86 -5.30 7.82 -1.90
N GLN A 87 -5.44 8.87 -1.10
CA GLN A 87 -5.76 10.21 -1.61
C GLN A 87 -4.67 10.80 -2.52
N ARG A 88 -3.40 10.50 -2.21
CA ARG A 88 -2.23 10.94 -2.98
C ARG A 88 -1.88 10.01 -4.14
N TRP A 89 -2.58 8.89 -4.29
CA TRP A 89 -2.30 7.95 -5.34
C TRP A 89 -2.65 8.54 -6.72
N HIS A 90 -1.79 8.24 -7.68
CA HIS A 90 -1.96 8.52 -9.09
C HIS A 90 -1.39 7.35 -9.90
N PRO A 91 -1.92 7.06 -11.09
CA PRO A 91 -1.32 6.12 -12.00
C PRO A 91 0.09 6.59 -12.40
N ALA A 92 1.03 5.65 -12.48
CA ALA A 92 2.38 5.97 -12.91
C ALA A 92 2.40 6.34 -14.41
N PRO A 93 3.25 7.29 -14.83
CA PRO A 93 3.39 7.62 -16.25
C PRO A 93 3.78 6.37 -17.06
N GLY A 94 2.99 6.04 -18.09
CA GLY A 94 3.24 4.88 -18.95
C GLY A 94 2.88 3.51 -18.34
N ALA A 95 2.23 3.47 -17.18
CA ALA A 95 1.61 2.23 -16.69
C ALA A 95 0.52 1.75 -17.66
N GLU A 96 0.20 0.46 -17.62
CA GLU A 96 -0.99 -0.05 -18.32
C GLU A 96 -2.23 0.66 -17.77
N HIS A 97 -2.91 1.40 -18.64
CA HIS A 97 -4.12 2.14 -18.29
C HIS A 97 -5.33 1.21 -18.44
N GLY A 98 -6.38 1.47 -17.66
CA GLY A 98 -7.66 0.78 -17.78
C GLY A 98 -7.77 -0.53 -17.01
N ASP A 99 -6.84 -0.82 -16.08
CA ASP A 99 -6.97 -1.97 -15.18
C ASP A 99 -8.24 -1.79 -14.30
N PRO A 100 -9.26 -2.66 -14.43
CA PRO A 100 -10.51 -2.52 -13.68
C PRO A 100 -10.31 -2.61 -12.17
N GLU A 101 -9.28 -3.31 -11.69
CA GLU A 101 -9.00 -3.43 -10.26
C GLU A 101 -8.72 -2.05 -9.63
N VAL A 102 -8.09 -1.12 -10.37
CA VAL A 102 -7.90 0.26 -9.90
C VAL A 102 -9.24 0.93 -9.61
N GLY A 103 -10.23 0.72 -10.48
CA GLY A 103 -11.58 1.26 -10.31
C GLY A 103 -12.26 0.74 -9.05
N GLU A 104 -12.19 -0.58 -8.84
CA GLU A 104 -12.74 -1.25 -7.66
C GLU A 104 -12.08 -0.79 -6.36
N LEU A 105 -10.75 -0.67 -6.35
CA LEU A 105 -9.99 -0.17 -5.20
C LEU A 105 -10.36 1.27 -4.85
N LEU A 106 -10.48 2.15 -5.86
CA LEU A 106 -10.90 3.53 -5.67
C LEU A 106 -12.37 3.61 -5.18
N ASP A 107 -13.25 2.74 -5.66
CA ASP A 107 -14.65 2.70 -5.19
C ASP A 107 -14.77 2.24 -3.74
N ARG A 108 -13.97 1.26 -3.31
CA ARG A 108 -13.89 0.86 -1.90
C ARG A 108 -13.45 2.03 -1.01
N ALA A 109 -12.58 2.88 -1.53
CA ALA A 109 -12.09 4.07 -0.85
C ALA A 109 -12.90 5.35 -1.13
N ARG A 110 -14.09 5.25 -1.74
CA ARG A 110 -14.87 6.43 -2.19
C ARG A 110 -15.14 7.46 -1.10
N HIS A 111 -15.25 7.03 0.16
CA HIS A 111 -15.49 7.89 1.31
C HIS A 111 -14.33 8.86 1.60
N LEU A 112 -13.15 8.62 1.04
CA LEU A 112 -11.98 9.49 1.14
C LEU A 112 -11.96 10.61 0.09
N PHE A 113 -12.89 10.62 -0.86
CA PHE A 113 -12.90 11.52 -2.01
C PHE A 113 -14.23 12.27 -2.12
N SER A 114 -14.18 13.46 -2.71
CA SER A 114 -15.39 14.00 -3.35
C SER A 114 -15.66 13.26 -4.66
N GLU A 115 -16.90 13.27 -5.13
CA GLU A 115 -17.26 12.61 -6.40
C GLU A 115 -16.40 13.10 -7.57
N TYR A 116 -16.11 14.41 -7.61
CA TYR A 116 -15.26 15.00 -8.64
C TYR A 116 -13.83 14.43 -8.62
N VAL A 117 -13.21 14.34 -7.44
CA VAL A 117 -11.84 13.81 -7.32
C VAL A 117 -11.81 12.33 -7.66
N LEU A 118 -12.80 11.55 -7.22
CA LEU A 118 -12.89 10.13 -7.55
C LEU A 118 -13.00 9.90 -9.06
N LYS A 119 -13.91 10.62 -9.74
CA LYS A 119 -14.06 10.56 -11.21
C LYS A 119 -12.76 10.93 -11.92
N ARG A 120 -12.09 11.99 -11.46
CA ARG A 120 -10.79 12.41 -12.01
C ARG A 120 -9.71 11.34 -11.84
N ARG A 121 -9.63 10.67 -10.69
CA ARG A 121 -8.65 9.57 -10.47
C ARG A 121 -8.90 8.37 -11.36
N LYS A 122 -10.17 7.96 -11.53
CA LYS A 122 -10.54 6.91 -12.47
C LYS A 122 -10.19 7.27 -13.91
N TRP A 123 -10.48 8.51 -14.32
CA TRP A 123 -10.13 9.00 -15.65
C TRP A 123 -8.61 9.05 -15.88
N GLU A 124 -7.84 9.56 -14.92
CA GLU A 124 -6.36 9.54 -14.99
C GLU A 124 -5.83 8.11 -15.14
N ALA A 125 -6.49 7.12 -14.52
CA ALA A 125 -6.16 5.70 -14.67
C ALA A 125 -6.66 5.06 -15.98
N GLY A 126 -7.28 5.83 -16.88
CA GLY A 126 -7.82 5.35 -18.15
C GLY A 126 -9.15 4.60 -18.03
N LEU A 127 -9.86 4.74 -16.91
CA LEU A 127 -11.17 4.15 -16.70
C LEU A 127 -12.26 5.15 -17.07
N SER A 128 -13.28 4.69 -17.80
CA SER A 128 -14.53 5.43 -17.96
C SER A 128 -15.22 5.56 -16.59
N ALA A 129 -15.49 6.80 -16.20
CA ALA A 129 -16.12 7.16 -14.92
C ALA A 129 -17.60 6.77 -14.84
#